data_AF-A0A953Z4V2-F1
#
_entry.id   AF-A0A953Z4V2-F1
#
_cell.length_a   1.000
_cell.length_b   1.000
_cell.length_c   1.000
_cell.angle_alpha   90.00
_cell.angle_beta   90.00
_cell.angle_gamma   90.00
#
_symmetry.space_group_name_H-M   'P 1'
#
loop_
_entity.id
_entity.type
_entity.pdbx_description
1 polymer ?
#
loop_
_entity_poly.entity_id
_entity_poly.type
_entity_poly.pdbx_seq_one_letter_code
_entity_poly.pdbx_strand_id
1 'polypeptide(L)'
;MAEASALQANLEALRATFAPMAEFLEAASDFTSTCEATPEGLHVWRTQGDTGPWIHSRRAPTREVERMLAEFKPSPTNLIVVLGIGTGALIAALLKRFPNQRVLALEPNPSLVRTCLNFTDF
;
A
#
# COMPACT_ATOMS: atom_id res chain seq x y z
N MET A 1 23.42 14.22 3.95
CA MET A 1 22.16 14.10 4.71
C MET A 1 21.46 12.87 4.18
N ALA A 2 21.14 11.88 5.00
CA ALA A 2 20.38 10.72 4.56
C ALA A 2 18.94 11.18 4.28
N GLU A 3 18.39 10.82 3.13
CA GLU A 3 16.99 11.06 2.79
C GLU A 3 16.13 10.30 3.81
N ALA A 4 15.14 10.96 4.40
CA ALA A 4 14.21 10.29 5.31
C ALA A 4 13.47 9.20 4.52
N SER A 5 13.33 8.00 5.09
CA SER A 5 12.57 6.94 4.42
C SER A 5 11.12 7.37 4.24
N ALA A 6 10.46 6.94 3.15
CA ALA A 6 9.05 7.23 2.91
C ALA A 6 8.17 6.87 4.12
N LEU A 7 8.55 5.81 4.85
CA LEU A 7 7.92 5.43 6.11
C LEU A 7 7.94 6.55 7.15
N GLN A 8 9.09 7.19 7.37
CA GLN A 8 9.22 8.23 8.39
C GLN A 8 8.37 9.46 8.03
N ALA A 9 8.42 9.89 6.76
CA ALA A 9 7.63 11.02 6.28
C ALA A 9 6.12 10.75 6.44
N ASN A 10 5.66 9.56 6.05
CA ASN A 10 4.28 9.15 6.18
C ASN A 10 3.83 9.05 7.65
N LEU A 11 4.67 8.51 8.54
CA LEU A 11 4.37 8.44 9.97
C LEU A 11 4.30 9.83 10.62
N GLU A 12 5.13 10.77 10.19
CA GLU A 12 5.06 12.17 10.65
C GLU A 12 3.77 12.86 10.20
N ALA A 13 3.37 12.69 8.93
CA ALA A 13 2.11 13.20 8.42
C ALA A 13 0.90 12.57 9.14
N LEU A 14 0.96 11.26 9.40
CA LEU A 14 -0.07 10.56 10.16
C LEU A 14 -0.09 11.02 11.61
N ARG A 15 1.05 11.30 12.23
CA ARG A 15 1.13 11.79 13.61
C ARG A 15 0.47 13.15 13.75
N ALA A 16 0.63 14.03 12.76
CA ALA A 16 -0.01 15.34 12.74
C ALA A 16 -1.54 15.29 12.65
N THR A 17 -2.10 14.20 12.11
CA THR A 17 -3.55 14.03 11.92
C THR A 17 -4.20 13.09 12.93
N PHE A 18 -3.51 12.00 13.30
CA PHE A 18 -3.99 10.99 14.23
C PHE A 18 -2.82 10.25 14.93
N ALA A 19 -2.20 10.94 15.91
CA ALA A 19 -1.05 10.44 16.67
C ALA A 19 -1.18 8.99 17.21
N PRO A 20 -2.31 8.56 17.80
CA PRO A 20 -2.44 7.19 18.31
C PRO A 20 -2.24 6.11 17.23
N MET A 21 -2.64 6.38 15.98
CA MET A 21 -2.41 5.43 14.89
C MET A 21 -0.94 5.40 14.46
N ALA A 22 -0.27 6.55 14.41
CA ALA A 22 1.16 6.59 14.10
C ALA A 22 1.96 5.78 15.13
N GLU A 23 1.68 5.97 16.43
CA GLU A 23 2.31 5.22 17.52
C GLU A 23 2.01 3.72 17.43
N PHE A 24 0.76 3.34 17.15
CA PHE A 24 0.36 1.95 16.97
C PHE A 24 1.10 1.28 15.80
N LEU A 25 1.23 1.99 14.67
CA LEU A 25 1.95 1.48 13.49
C LEU A 25 3.47 1.46 13.70
N GLU A 26 4.04 2.38 14.46
CA GLU A 26 5.46 2.33 14.84
C GLU A 26 5.78 1.13 15.74
N ALA A 27 4.88 0.82 16.67
CA ALA A 27 5.00 -0.34 17.55
C ALA A 27 4.67 -1.67 16.86
N ALA A 28 4.02 -1.64 15.69
CA ALA A 28 3.74 -2.84 14.93
C ALA A 28 5.07 -3.47 14.46
N SER A 29 5.21 -4.77 14.70
CA SER A 29 6.34 -5.54 14.16
C SER A 29 6.35 -5.43 12.63
N ASP A 30 7.56 -5.46 12.06
CA ASP A 30 7.71 -5.55 10.61
C ASP A 30 6.84 -6.69 10.08
N PHE A 31 6.11 -6.42 9.00
CA PHE A 31 5.50 -7.51 8.25
C PHE A 31 6.67 -8.28 7.67
N THR A 32 6.94 -9.44 8.24
CA THR A 32 7.96 -10.32 7.72
C THR A 32 7.57 -10.72 6.31
N SER A 33 8.21 -10.08 5.35
CA SER A 33 7.97 -10.24 3.93
C SER A 33 9.30 -10.27 3.20
N THR A 34 9.34 -10.97 2.08
CA THR A 34 10.48 -10.96 1.19
C THR A 34 10.10 -10.22 -0.08
N CYS A 35 10.92 -9.25 -0.45
CA CYS A 35 10.87 -8.59 -1.74
C CYS A 35 11.69 -9.38 -2.75
N GLU A 36 11.09 -9.71 -3.88
CA GLU A 36 11.80 -10.28 -5.03
C GLU A 36 11.62 -9.35 -6.21
N ALA A 37 12.63 -9.26 -7.08
CA ALA A 37 12.48 -8.60 -8.37
C ALA A 37 11.92 -9.60 -9.39
N THR A 38 10.95 -9.17 -10.20
CA THR A 38 10.55 -9.92 -11.40
C THR A 38 11.63 -9.81 -12.47
N PRO A 39 11.62 -10.66 -13.53
CA PRO A 39 12.51 -10.49 -14.67
C PRO A 39 12.44 -9.11 -15.33
N GLU A 40 11.31 -8.41 -15.18
CA GLU A 40 11.06 -7.05 -15.67
C GLU A 40 11.47 -5.95 -14.66
N GLY A 41 12.11 -6.32 -13.54
CA GLY A 41 12.57 -5.39 -12.51
C GLY A 41 11.49 -4.86 -11.58
N LEU A 42 10.28 -5.45 -11.59
CA LEU A 42 9.21 -5.05 -10.67
C LEU A 42 9.40 -5.69 -9.30
N HIS A 43 9.08 -4.96 -8.24
CA HIS A 43 9.12 -5.52 -6.88
C HIS A 43 7.85 -6.32 -6.59
N VAL A 44 8.01 -7.58 -6.18
CA VAL A 44 6.93 -8.46 -5.76
C VAL A 44 7.16 -8.96 -4.34
N TRP A 45 6.07 -9.07 -3.60
CA TRP A 45 6.11 -9.30 -2.17
C TRP A 45 5.36 -10.57 -1.80
N ARG A 46 5.98 -11.38 -0.94
CA ARG A 46 5.34 -12.54 -0.29
C ARG A 46 5.54 -12.47 1.21
N THR A 47 4.65 -13.11 1.95
CA THR A 47 4.84 -13.28 3.40
C THR A 47 6.05 -14.19 3.65
N GLN A 48 6.77 -13.99 4.75
CA GLN A 48 7.95 -14.81 5.07
C GLN A 48 7.55 -16.29 5.33
N GLY A 49 8.45 -17.20 4.94
CA GLY A 49 8.23 -18.65 4.92
C GLY A 49 8.32 -19.20 3.50
N ASP A 50 8.85 -20.42 3.33
CA ASP A 50 9.09 -21.02 2.00
C ASP A 50 7.80 -21.16 1.15
N THR A 51 6.64 -21.17 1.81
CA THR A 51 5.31 -21.32 1.23
C THR A 51 4.40 -20.11 1.46
N GLY A 52 4.94 -18.97 1.88
CA GLY A 52 4.16 -17.77 2.16
C GLY A 52 3.38 -17.27 0.93
N PRO A 53 2.08 -16.91 1.06
CA PRO A 53 1.31 -16.37 -0.05
C PRO A 53 1.89 -15.06 -0.58
N TRP A 54 1.67 -14.81 -1.88
CA TRP A 54 1.99 -13.53 -2.51
C TRP A 54 0.96 -12.47 -2.12
N ILE A 55 1.42 -11.25 -1.86
CA ILE A 55 0.56 -10.10 -1.55
C ILE A 55 -0.21 -9.63 -2.80
N HIS A 56 0.38 -9.85 -3.98
CA HIS A 56 -0.18 -9.48 -5.29
C HIS A 56 0.42 -10.35 -6.40
N SER A 57 0.08 -10.09 -7.67
CA SER A 57 0.65 -10.78 -8.82
C SER A 57 2.17 -10.86 -8.76
N ARG A 58 2.69 -12.10 -8.83
CA ARG A 58 4.13 -12.43 -8.86
C ARG A 58 4.84 -11.96 -10.13
N ARG A 59 4.11 -11.73 -11.23
CA ARG A 59 4.71 -11.45 -12.53
C ARG A 59 4.52 -10.00 -12.99
N ALA A 60 3.38 -9.41 -12.68
CA ALA A 60 3.04 -8.10 -13.20
C ALA A 60 2.10 -7.34 -12.25
N PRO A 61 2.58 -6.92 -11.07
CA PRO A 61 1.78 -6.13 -10.12
C PRO A 61 1.15 -4.89 -10.75
N THR A 62 1.91 -4.18 -11.57
CA THR A 62 1.42 -2.96 -12.25
C THR A 62 0.27 -3.26 -13.20
N ARG A 63 0.37 -4.35 -13.99
CA ARG A 63 -0.71 -4.75 -14.93
C ARG A 63 -1.97 -5.20 -14.20
N GLU A 64 -1.83 -5.80 -13.03
CA GLU A 64 -2.97 -6.16 -12.18
C GLU A 64 -3.74 -4.90 -11.76
N VAL A 65 -3.04 -3.89 -11.25
CA VAL A 65 -3.62 -2.59 -10.89
C VAL A 65 -4.25 -1.90 -12.11
N GLU A 66 -3.56 -1.87 -13.25
CA GLU A 66 -4.08 -1.29 -14.49
C GLU A 66 -5.39 -1.96 -14.95
N ARG A 67 -5.44 -3.30 -14.92
CA ARG A 67 -6.64 -4.07 -15.26
C ARG A 67 -7.79 -3.74 -14.31
N MET A 68 -7.55 -3.76 -13.00
CA MET A 68 -8.57 -3.41 -12.00
C MET A 68 -9.13 -2.01 -12.24
N LEU A 69 -8.26 -1.03 -12.53
CA LEU A 69 -8.68 0.32 -12.84
C LEU A 69 -9.47 0.41 -14.16
N ALA A 70 -9.06 -0.32 -15.19
CA ALA A 70 -9.76 -0.32 -16.48
C ALA A 70 -11.22 -0.79 -16.35
N GLU A 71 -11.45 -1.78 -15.49
CA GLU A 71 -12.77 -2.34 -15.20
C GLU A 71 -13.58 -1.47 -14.21
N PHE A 72 -12.89 -0.72 -13.34
CA PHE A 72 -13.53 0.12 -12.33
C PHE A 72 -14.13 1.40 -12.93
N LYS A 73 -15.46 1.42 -13.01
CA LYS A 73 -16.27 2.54 -13.50
C LYS A 73 -17.28 2.96 -12.42
N PRO A 74 -16.84 3.69 -11.39
CA PRO A 74 -17.73 4.09 -10.31
C PRO A 74 -18.79 5.06 -10.85
N SER A 75 -20.02 4.96 -10.33
CA SER A 75 -20.99 6.04 -10.45
C SER A 75 -20.48 7.29 -9.73
N PRO A 76 -21.12 8.46 -9.90
CA PRO A 76 -20.79 9.64 -9.12
C PRO A 76 -20.90 9.35 -7.61
N THR A 77 -19.75 9.13 -6.98
CA THR A 77 -19.57 8.85 -5.55
C THR A 77 -18.51 9.78 -5.00
N ASN A 78 -18.59 10.11 -3.71
CA ASN A 78 -17.55 10.87 -3.02
C ASN A 78 -16.50 9.98 -2.35
N LEU A 79 -16.73 8.66 -2.28
CA LEU A 79 -15.90 7.71 -1.56
C LEU A 79 -15.69 6.41 -2.36
N ILE A 80 -14.43 5.98 -2.43
CA ILE A 80 -13.99 4.68 -2.92
C ILE A 80 -13.48 3.88 -1.72
N VAL A 81 -13.98 2.66 -1.53
CA VAL A 81 -13.53 1.76 -0.46
C VAL A 81 -12.64 0.67 -1.04
N VAL A 82 -11.45 0.51 -0.47
CA VAL A 82 -10.48 -0.53 -0.83
C VAL A 82 -10.39 -1.51 0.33
N LEU A 83 -10.64 -2.80 0.05
CA LEU A 83 -10.49 -3.88 1.02
C LEU A 83 -9.13 -4.57 0.80
N GLY A 84 -8.24 -4.46 1.78
CA GLY A 84 -6.85 -4.88 1.68
C GLY A 84 -5.98 -3.78 1.05
N ILE A 85 -5.00 -3.28 1.81
CA ILE A 85 -4.13 -2.18 1.35
C ILE A 85 -2.99 -2.67 0.44
N GLY A 86 -2.57 -3.91 0.63
CA GLY A 86 -1.40 -4.48 -0.03
C GLY A 86 -0.16 -3.59 0.19
N THR A 87 0.53 -3.27 -0.89
CA THR A 87 1.70 -2.36 -0.88
C THR A 87 1.34 -0.89 -1.13
N GLY A 88 0.06 -0.55 -1.28
CA GLY A 88 -0.40 0.80 -1.58
C GLY A 88 -0.54 1.14 -3.08
N ALA A 89 -0.05 0.28 -3.98
CA ALA A 89 -0.02 0.55 -5.42
C ALA A 89 -1.41 0.86 -6.03
N LEU A 90 -2.45 0.11 -5.62
CA LEU A 90 -3.82 0.37 -6.09
C LEU A 90 -4.35 1.71 -5.58
N ILE A 91 -4.06 2.07 -4.33
CA ILE A 91 -4.51 3.33 -3.73
C ILE A 91 -3.85 4.51 -4.44
N ALA A 92 -2.53 4.47 -4.62
CA ALA A 92 -1.81 5.51 -5.36
C ALA A 92 -2.39 5.70 -6.77
N ALA A 93 -2.70 4.60 -7.45
CA ALA A 93 -3.29 4.63 -8.78
C ALA A 93 -4.74 5.15 -8.78
N LEU A 94 -5.54 4.86 -7.75
CA LEU A 94 -6.88 5.41 -7.55
C LEU A 94 -6.86 6.92 -7.29
N LEU A 95 -5.98 7.38 -6.39
CA LEU A 95 -5.82 8.81 -6.07
C LEU A 95 -5.39 9.61 -7.32
N LYS A 96 -4.49 9.04 -8.14
CA LYS A 96 -4.08 9.66 -9.40
C LYS A 96 -5.22 9.73 -10.43
N ARG A 97 -6.02 8.66 -10.56
CA ARG A 97 -7.09 8.58 -11.56
C ARG A 97 -8.35 9.36 -11.17
N PHE A 98 -8.64 9.45 -9.87
CA PHE A 98 -9.83 10.08 -9.32
C PHE A 98 -9.44 11.12 -8.26
N PRO A 99 -8.76 12.23 -8.63
CA PRO A 99 -8.15 13.17 -7.69
C PRO A 99 -9.15 13.92 -6.78
N ASN A 100 -10.43 13.93 -7.13
CA ASN A 100 -11.49 14.60 -6.35
C ASN A 100 -12.25 13.63 -5.42
N GLN A 101 -11.84 12.35 -5.37
CA GLN A 101 -12.55 11.30 -4.65
C GLN A 101 -11.76 10.93 -3.41
N ARG A 102 -12.48 10.67 -2.31
CA ARG A 102 -11.87 10.14 -1.09
C ARG A 102 -11.64 8.65 -1.27
N VAL A 103 -10.50 8.16 -0.78
CA VAL A 103 -10.20 6.72 -0.72
C VAL A 103 -10.11 6.31 0.74
N LEU A 104 -10.90 5.31 1.13
CA LEU A 104 -10.81 4.64 2.42
C LEU A 104 -10.29 3.23 2.21
N ALA A 105 -9.12 2.94 2.77
CA ALA A 105 -8.55 1.61 2.75
C ALA A 105 -8.74 0.92 4.09
N LEU A 106 -9.17 -0.34 4.06
CA LEU A 106 -9.34 -1.18 5.23
C LEU A 106 -8.33 -2.32 5.17
N GLU A 107 -7.44 -2.38 6.16
CA GLU A 107 -6.44 -3.42 6.29
C GLU A 107 -6.43 -3.93 7.74
N PRO A 108 -6.79 -5.20 7.99
CA PRO A 108 -6.76 -5.76 9.34
C PRO A 108 -5.34 -5.99 9.87
N ASN A 109 -4.34 -6.11 8.99
CA ASN A 109 -2.96 -6.37 9.39
C ASN A 109 -2.14 -5.06 9.51
N PRO A 110 -1.84 -4.58 10.73
CA PRO A 110 -1.10 -3.33 10.92
C PRO A 110 0.30 -3.37 10.32
N SER A 111 0.92 -4.55 10.27
CA SER A 111 2.23 -4.72 9.66
C SER A 111 2.18 -4.48 8.15
N LEU A 112 1.08 -4.83 7.46
CA LEU A 112 0.88 -4.51 6.05
C LEU A 112 0.63 -3.01 5.83
N VAL A 113 -0.09 -2.34 6.74
CA VAL A 113 -0.25 -0.88 6.70
C VAL A 113 1.12 -0.21 6.80
N ARG A 114 1.94 -0.60 7.76
CA ARG A 114 3.30 -0.07 7.92
C ARG A 114 4.17 -0.33 6.68
N THR A 115 4.06 -1.52 6.09
CA THR A 115 4.75 -1.89 4.83
C THR A 115 4.32 -0.97 3.69
N CYS A 116 3.02 -0.72 3.54
CA CYS A 116 2.47 0.21 2.56
C CYS A 116 3.06 1.63 2.72
N LEU A 117 3.07 2.16 3.95
CA LEU A 117 3.67 3.48 4.24
C LEU A 117 5.17 3.54 3.94
N ASN A 118 5.86 2.40 3.90
CA ASN A 118 7.28 2.36 3.53
C ASN A 118 7.53 2.41 2.02
N PHE A 119 6.56 1.99 1.19
CA PHE A 119 6.73 1.88 -0.27
C PHE A 119 5.96 2.91 -1.07
N THR A 120 4.93 3.50 -0.48
CA THR A 120 4.07 4.47 -1.17
C THR A 120 4.08 5.78 -0.41
N ASP A 121 4.43 6.86 -1.11
CA ASP A 121 4.23 8.23 -0.64
C ASP A 121 2.79 8.66 -0.99
N PHE A 122 2.07 9.24 -0.04
CA PHE A 122 0.62 9.53 -0.13
C PHE A 122 0.30 11.02 -0.12
#